data_AF-A0A3M2SZL8-F1
#
_entry.id   AF-A0A3M2SZL8-F1
#
_cell.length_a   1.000
_cell.length_b   1.000
_cell.length_c   1.000
_cell.angle_alpha   90.00
_cell.angle_beta   90.00
_cell.angle_gamma   90.00
#
_symmetry.space_group_name_H-M   'P 1'
#
loop_
_entity.id
_entity.type
_entity.pdbx_description
1 polymer ?
#
loop_
_entity_poly.entity_id
_entity_poly.type
_entity_poly.pdbx_seq_one_letter_code
_entity_poly.pdbx_strand_id
1 'polypeptide(L)'
;MASVFKNGRIFAPPRTPRTHGNDFAEAMVVENDRIAQIGSLEEISAPKDASVVDLQNRVVIPGFIDGHVHILHYGQSLRKANLIECTSLDQIRQTIADYAKCHPSVPRILCRGWLQSSTNGIALASMLDDLDPRPVYIDSFDLHSQWCNSAALDEMQAHTAPDLPGGTIHRDENGKASG
;
A
#
# COMPACT_ATOMS: atom_id res chain seq x y z
N MET A 1 11.37 -8.93 -30.52
CA MET A 1 11.37 -10.36 -30.09
C MET A 1 9.93 -10.82 -30.04
N ALA A 2 9.64 -12.03 -30.54
CA ALA A 2 8.28 -12.57 -30.61
C ALA A 2 8.10 -13.71 -29.59
N SER A 3 6.92 -13.77 -28.97
CA SER A 3 6.53 -14.84 -28.05
C SER A 3 5.14 -15.36 -28.42
N VAL A 4 4.98 -16.68 -28.36
CA VAL A 4 3.71 -17.38 -28.59
C VAL A 4 3.28 -18.04 -27.30
N PHE A 5 2.11 -17.69 -26.81
CA PHE A 5 1.46 -18.34 -25.69
C PHE A 5 0.38 -19.27 -26.23
N LYS A 6 0.44 -20.56 -25.90
CA LYS A 6 -0.46 -21.61 -26.43
C LYS A 6 -1.10 -22.44 -25.33
N ASN A 7 -2.13 -23.22 -25.66
CA ASN A 7 -2.83 -24.10 -24.72
C ASN A 7 -3.32 -23.31 -23.49
N GLY A 8 -3.91 -22.15 -23.72
CA GLY A 8 -4.41 -21.26 -22.66
C GLY A 8 -5.90 -20.98 -22.77
N ARG A 9 -6.42 -20.28 -21.76
CA ARG A 9 -7.73 -19.63 -21.80
C ARG A 9 -7.50 -18.12 -21.76
N ILE A 10 -7.34 -17.50 -22.92
CA ILE A 10 -6.96 -16.09 -23.05
C ILE A 10 -8.22 -15.25 -23.20
N PHE A 11 -8.53 -14.44 -22.19
CA PHE A 11 -9.67 -13.55 -22.21
C PHE A 11 -9.47 -12.51 -23.32
N ALA A 12 -10.38 -12.50 -24.28
CA ALA A 12 -10.38 -11.58 -25.40
C ALA A 12 -11.68 -10.77 -25.42
N PRO A 13 -11.64 -9.50 -25.85
CA PRO A 13 -12.87 -8.76 -26.14
C PRO A 13 -13.68 -9.51 -27.21
N PRO A 14 -15.02 -9.40 -27.21
CA PRO A 14 -15.85 -10.08 -28.20
C PRO A 14 -15.42 -9.72 -29.62
N ARG A 15 -15.19 -10.72 -30.47
CA ARG A 15 -14.88 -10.51 -31.89
C ARG A 15 -16.02 -9.83 -32.66
N THR A 16 -17.24 -9.81 -32.10
CA THR A 16 -18.40 -9.12 -32.67
C THR A 16 -19.18 -8.32 -31.61
N PRO A 17 -19.66 -7.09 -31.91
CA PRO A 17 -20.38 -6.24 -30.93
C PRO A 17 -21.72 -6.80 -30.42
N ARG A 18 -22.21 -7.92 -30.98
CA ARG A 18 -23.56 -8.47 -30.73
C ARG A 18 -23.58 -9.82 -30.02
N THR A 19 -22.43 -10.37 -29.66
CA THR A 19 -22.36 -11.61 -28.88
C THR A 19 -22.17 -11.26 -27.41
N HIS A 20 -23.20 -11.51 -26.59
CA HIS A 20 -23.11 -11.39 -25.14
C HIS A 20 -22.43 -12.67 -24.60
N GLY A 21 -21.10 -12.65 -24.53
CA GLY A 21 -20.31 -13.73 -23.95
C GLY A 21 -18.85 -13.31 -23.81
N ASN A 22 -18.25 -13.64 -22.66
CA ASN A 22 -16.80 -13.58 -22.51
C ASN A 22 -16.23 -14.78 -23.26
N ASP A 23 -15.46 -14.53 -24.32
CA ASP A 23 -14.86 -15.60 -25.12
C ASP A 23 -13.39 -15.78 -24.76
N PHE A 24 -12.95 -17.04 -24.73
CA PHE A 24 -11.57 -17.42 -24.43
C PHE A 24 -10.92 -17.97 -25.68
N ALA A 25 -9.79 -17.37 -26.06
CA ALA A 25 -8.94 -17.88 -27.12
C ALA A 25 -7.90 -18.88 -26.57
N GLU A 26 -7.41 -19.76 -27.45
CA GLU A 26 -6.46 -20.81 -27.08
C GLU A 26 -5.01 -20.34 -27.14
N ALA A 27 -4.74 -19.30 -27.93
CA ALA A 27 -3.40 -18.80 -28.16
C ALA A 27 -3.31 -17.28 -28.41
N MET A 28 -2.15 -16.71 -28.09
CA MET A 28 -1.82 -15.29 -28.22
C MET A 28 -0.38 -15.13 -28.70
N VAL A 29 -0.17 -14.22 -29.66
CA VAL A 29 1.16 -13.84 -30.16
C VAL A 29 1.46 -12.42 -29.69
N VAL A 30 2.63 -12.24 -29.07
CA VAL A 30 3.14 -10.94 -28.62
C VAL A 30 4.42 -10.63 -29.39
N GLU A 31 4.46 -9.45 -30.01
CA GLU A 31 5.62 -8.94 -30.73
C GLU A 31 5.93 -7.53 -30.23
N ASN A 32 7.18 -7.30 -29.79
CA ASN A 32 7.65 -5.98 -29.36
C ASN A 32 6.70 -5.31 -28.35
N ASP A 33 6.33 -6.05 -27.31
CA ASP A 33 5.44 -5.64 -26.21
C ASP A 33 4.00 -5.29 -26.63
N ARG A 34 3.58 -5.73 -27.82
CA ARG A 34 2.21 -5.59 -28.31
C ARG A 34 1.61 -6.94 -28.65
N ILE A 35 0.33 -7.11 -28.34
CA ILE A 35 -0.43 -8.26 -28.78
C ILE A 35 -0.62 -8.12 -30.30
N ALA A 36 -0.02 -9.03 -31.06
CA ALA A 36 -0.13 -9.07 -32.51
C ALA A 36 -1.37 -9.86 -32.96
N GLN A 37 -1.65 -10.98 -32.29
CA GLN A 37 -2.77 -11.87 -32.61
C GLN A 37 -3.34 -12.55 -31.36
N ILE A 38 -4.65 -12.82 -31.39
CA ILE A 38 -5.36 -13.69 -30.43
C ILE A 38 -6.33 -14.57 -31.23
N GLY A 39 -6.32 -15.88 -31.00
CA GLY A 39 -7.20 -16.82 -31.71
C GLY A 39 -7.06 -18.27 -31.27
N SER A 40 -7.60 -19.18 -32.08
CA SER A 40 -7.36 -20.61 -31.90
C SER A 40 -5.90 -20.97 -32.22
N LEU A 41 -5.46 -22.16 -31.80
CA LEU A 41 -4.10 -22.63 -32.11
C LEU A 41 -3.81 -22.73 -33.61
N GLU A 42 -4.85 -22.96 -34.41
CA GLU A 42 -4.75 -23.12 -35.87
C GLU A 42 -4.72 -21.77 -36.60
N GLU A 43 -5.32 -20.73 -36.03
CA GLU A 43 -5.40 -19.39 -36.61
C GLU A 43 -4.13 -18.55 -36.40
N ILE A 44 -3.40 -18.81 -35.32
CA ILE A 44 -2.23 -18.00 -34.97
C ILE A 44 -1.02 -18.34 -35.84
N SER A 45 -0.33 -17.30 -36.32
CA SER A 45 0.94 -17.43 -37.03
C SER A 45 2.01 -16.64 -36.30
N ALA A 46 3.19 -17.24 -36.12
CA ALA A 46 4.29 -16.62 -35.43
C ALA A 46 5.62 -16.87 -36.16
N PRO A 47 6.61 -15.96 -35.99
CA PRO A 47 7.96 -16.17 -36.51
C PRO A 47 8.57 -17.49 -36.04
N LYS A 48 9.39 -18.13 -36.88
CA LYS A 48 10.02 -19.43 -36.58
C LYS A 48 10.94 -19.38 -35.34
N ASP A 49 11.47 -18.21 -35.04
CA ASP A 49 12.36 -17.93 -33.91
C ASP A 49 11.61 -17.38 -32.68
N ALA A 50 10.27 -17.37 -32.69
CA ALA A 50 9.48 -16.94 -31.54
C ALA A 50 9.65 -17.91 -30.36
N SER A 51 9.74 -17.34 -29.15
CA SER A 51 9.73 -18.12 -27.91
C SER A 51 8.33 -18.71 -27.68
N VAL A 52 8.24 -20.01 -27.37
CA VAL A 52 6.95 -20.67 -27.15
C VAL A 52 6.74 -20.93 -25.66
N VAL A 53 5.58 -20.50 -25.15
CA VAL A 53 5.14 -20.69 -23.78
C VAL A 53 3.86 -21.52 -23.78
N ASP A 54 3.90 -22.71 -23.18
CA ASP A 54 2.71 -23.53 -22.94
C ASP A 54 2.03 -23.07 -21.63
N LEU A 55 0.79 -22.62 -21.74
CA LEU A 55 0.01 -22.10 -20.62
C LEU A 55 -0.67 -23.20 -19.80
N GLN A 56 -0.64 -24.47 -20.23
CA GLN A 56 -1.20 -25.60 -19.47
C GLN A 56 -2.65 -25.37 -19.01
N ASN A 57 -3.48 -24.85 -19.91
CA ASN A 57 -4.88 -24.49 -19.70
C ASN A 57 -5.13 -23.41 -18.62
N ARG A 58 -4.10 -22.62 -18.26
CA ARG A 58 -4.23 -21.47 -17.36
C ARG A 58 -4.93 -20.30 -18.05
N VAL A 59 -5.50 -19.42 -17.24
CA VAL A 59 -6.21 -18.23 -17.70
C VAL A 59 -5.24 -17.07 -17.88
N VAL A 60 -5.38 -16.35 -18.99
CA VAL A 60 -4.73 -15.04 -19.21
C VAL A 60 -5.81 -13.98 -19.25
N ILE A 61 -5.63 -12.93 -18.45
CA ILE A 61 -6.49 -11.75 -18.44
C ILE A 61 -5.63 -10.50 -18.67
N PRO A 62 -6.24 -9.38 -19.11
CA PRO A 62 -5.57 -8.09 -19.09
C PRO A 62 -5.00 -7.80 -17.70
N GLY A 63 -3.83 -7.15 -17.65
CA GLY A 63 -3.31 -6.61 -16.40
C GLY A 63 -4.31 -5.62 -15.78
N PHE A 64 -4.35 -5.56 -14.45
CA PHE A 64 -5.17 -4.56 -13.77
C PHE A 64 -4.64 -3.15 -14.06
N ILE A 65 -5.58 -2.23 -14.32
CA ILE A 65 -5.29 -0.80 -14.48
C ILE A 65 -5.97 -0.08 -13.33
N ASP A 66 -5.17 0.50 -12.45
CA ASP A 66 -5.67 1.39 -11.40
C ASP A 66 -5.73 2.83 -11.95
N GLY A 67 -6.94 3.37 -12.06
CA GLY A 67 -7.19 4.71 -12.60
C GLY A 67 -6.91 5.84 -11.60
N HIS A 68 -6.73 5.54 -10.31
CA HIS A 68 -6.46 6.54 -9.29
C HIS A 68 -5.73 5.92 -8.08
N VAL A 69 -4.43 6.20 -7.98
CA VAL A 69 -3.59 5.72 -6.88
C VAL A 69 -2.63 6.79 -6.38
N HIS A 70 -2.42 6.83 -5.06
CA HIS A 70 -1.36 7.62 -4.45
C HIS A 70 -0.06 6.80 -4.34
N ILE A 71 0.59 6.51 -5.48
CA ILE A 71 1.70 5.54 -5.54
C ILE A 71 2.88 5.91 -4.62
N LEU A 72 3.19 7.21 -4.48
CA LEU A 72 4.26 7.68 -3.59
C LEU A 72 3.90 7.47 -2.12
N HIS A 73 2.67 7.81 -1.71
CA HIS A 73 2.20 7.57 -0.34
C HIS A 73 2.16 6.08 -0.02
N TYR A 74 1.73 5.24 -0.98
CA TYR A 74 1.77 3.79 -0.83
C TYR A 74 3.20 3.30 -0.57
N GLY A 75 4.16 3.69 -1.42
CA GLY A 75 5.58 3.35 -1.25
C GLY A 75 6.16 3.81 0.09
N GLN A 76 5.85 5.03 0.52
CA GLN A 76 6.25 5.56 1.84
C GLN A 76 5.63 4.75 2.97
N SER A 77 4.36 4.36 2.87
CA SER A 77 3.67 3.59 3.90
C SER A 77 4.32 2.21 4.12
N LEU A 78 4.86 1.58 3.07
CA LEU A 78 5.55 0.28 3.17
C LEU A 78 6.85 0.36 3.99
N ARG A 79 7.34 1.56 4.28
CA ARG A 79 8.50 1.82 5.14
C ARG A 79 8.12 2.21 6.56
N LYS A 80 6.83 2.17 6.94
CA LYS A 80 6.35 2.52 8.28
C LYS A 80 6.16 1.25 9.12
N ALA A 81 6.30 1.36 10.44
CA ALA A 81 5.86 0.33 11.37
C ALA A 81 4.34 0.12 11.20
N ASN A 82 3.92 -1.13 11.02
CA ASN A 82 2.53 -1.45 10.72
C ASN A 82 1.75 -1.79 11.99
N LEU A 83 0.81 -0.94 12.39
CA LEU A 83 0.01 -1.11 13.60
C LEU A 83 -1.40 -1.66 13.34
N ILE A 84 -1.75 -1.95 12.08
CA ILE A 84 -3.11 -2.35 11.68
C ILE A 84 -3.65 -3.55 12.48
N GLU A 85 -2.78 -4.51 12.80
CA GLU A 85 -3.15 -5.73 13.54
C GLU A 85 -3.07 -5.57 15.07
N CYS A 86 -2.64 -4.40 15.56
CA CYS A 86 -2.53 -4.16 17.00
C CYS A 86 -3.90 -3.83 17.59
N THR A 87 -4.33 -4.61 18.57
CA THR A 87 -5.62 -4.46 19.27
C THR A 87 -5.48 -3.90 20.69
N SER A 88 -4.25 -3.63 21.15
CA SER A 88 -3.98 -3.01 22.44
C SER A 88 -2.78 -2.04 22.40
N LEU A 89 -2.72 -1.13 23.37
CA LEU A 89 -1.58 -0.24 23.59
C LEU A 89 -0.26 -1.01 23.74
N ASP A 90 -0.26 -2.13 24.46
CA ASP A 90 0.96 -2.93 24.67
C ASP A 90 1.50 -3.49 23.35
N GLN A 91 0.62 -3.98 22.48
CA GLN A 91 1.02 -4.47 21.15
C GLN A 91 1.57 -3.35 20.27
N ILE A 92 0.97 -2.16 20.34
CA ILE A 92 1.48 -0.96 19.65
C ILE A 92 2.88 -0.63 20.13
N ARG A 93 3.06 -0.48 21.46
CA ARG A 93 4.34 -0.14 22.08
C ARG A 93 5.43 -1.16 21.73
N GLN A 94 5.11 -2.44 21.80
CA GLN A 94 6.03 -3.52 21.41
C GLN A 94 6.43 -3.44 19.94
N THR A 95 5.45 -3.25 19.03
CA THR A 95 5.71 -3.15 17.58
C THR A 95 6.60 -1.95 17.26
N ILE A 96 6.38 -0.81 17.91
CA ILE A 96 7.20 0.39 17.76
C ILE A 96 8.62 0.15 18.26
N ALA A 97 8.78 -0.43 19.46
CA ALA A 97 10.09 -0.72 20.04
C ALA A 97 10.90 -1.71 19.19
N ASP A 98 10.26 -2.74 18.64
CA ASP A 98 10.92 -3.71 17.77
C ASP A 98 11.30 -3.10 16.42
N TYR A 99 10.42 -2.28 15.84
CA TYR A 99 10.74 -1.52 14.64
C TYR A 99 11.94 -0.59 14.88
N ALA A 100 11.95 0.13 15.99
CA ALA A 100 13.02 1.04 16.39
C ALA A 100 14.38 0.36 16.50
N LYS A 101 14.44 -0.84 17.11
CA LYS A 101 15.65 -1.66 17.24
C LYS A 101 16.16 -2.18 15.91
N CYS A 102 15.25 -2.62 15.03
CA CYS A 102 15.60 -3.14 13.70
C CYS A 102 16.06 -2.03 12.74
N HIS A 103 15.75 -0.77 13.02
CA HIS A 103 16.07 0.37 12.16
C HIS A 103 16.80 1.47 12.95
N PRO A 104 18.02 1.22 13.47
CA PRO A 104 18.71 2.19 14.32
C PRO A 104 19.14 3.46 13.59
N SER A 105 19.28 3.41 12.26
CA SER A 105 19.76 4.53 11.44
C SER A 105 18.66 5.47 10.95
N VAL A 106 17.36 5.14 11.14
CA VAL A 106 16.30 6.06 10.71
C VAL A 106 16.19 7.22 11.72
N PRO A 107 16.09 8.47 11.24
CA PRO A 107 16.04 9.63 12.12
C PRO A 107 14.70 9.77 12.85
N ARG A 108 13.64 9.16 12.32
CA ARG A 108 12.27 9.19 12.84
C ARG A 108 11.66 7.81 12.75
N ILE A 109 10.85 7.47 13.74
CA ILE A 109 10.03 6.26 13.72
C ILE A 109 8.66 6.66 13.18
N LEU A 110 8.34 6.17 11.98
CA LEU A 110 7.06 6.43 11.34
C LEU A 110 6.21 5.17 11.42
N CYS A 111 4.97 5.32 11.85
CA CYS A 111 4.01 4.24 12.04
C CYS A 111 2.73 4.52 11.25
N ARG A 112 1.98 3.47 10.92
CA ARG A 112 0.70 3.59 10.22
C ARG A 112 -0.36 2.69 10.83
N GLY A 113 -1.62 3.08 10.65
CA GLY A 113 -2.75 2.20 10.86
C GLY A 113 -3.16 2.06 12.32
N TRP A 114 -2.90 3.07 13.15
CA TRP A 114 -3.40 3.05 14.52
C TRP A 114 -4.93 3.16 14.53
N LEU A 115 -5.58 2.15 15.10
CA LEU A 115 -7.02 2.13 15.31
C LEU A 115 -7.33 2.68 16.71
N GLN A 116 -8.10 3.76 16.81
CA GLN A 116 -8.35 4.45 18.09
C GLN A 116 -8.93 3.54 19.20
N SER A 117 -9.71 2.52 18.85
CA SER A 117 -10.26 1.57 19.82
C SER A 117 -9.17 0.76 20.55
N SER A 118 -8.01 0.54 19.93
CA SER A 118 -6.88 -0.19 20.53
C SER A 118 -6.28 0.50 21.76
N THR A 119 -6.57 1.80 21.93
CA THR A 119 -6.12 2.60 23.08
C THR A 119 -7.28 3.24 23.84
N ASN A 120 -8.52 2.77 23.61
CA ASN A 120 -9.75 3.37 24.14
C ASN A 120 -9.88 4.88 23.83
N GLY A 121 -9.36 5.31 22.68
CA GLY A 121 -9.36 6.71 22.25
C GLY A 121 -8.33 7.60 22.95
N ILE A 122 -7.47 7.04 23.81
CA ILE A 122 -6.42 7.79 24.50
C ILE A 122 -5.12 7.71 23.67
N ALA A 123 -4.50 8.85 23.40
CA ALA A 123 -3.29 8.95 22.58
C ALA A 123 -2.36 10.02 23.14
N LEU A 124 -1.76 9.75 24.30
CA LEU A 124 -0.85 10.69 24.96
C LEU A 124 0.59 10.48 24.52
N ALA A 125 1.38 11.54 24.43
CA ALA A 125 2.82 11.47 24.17
C ALA A 125 3.54 10.61 25.23
N SER A 126 3.13 10.71 26.50
CA SER A 126 3.67 9.93 27.61
C SER A 126 3.49 8.41 27.47
N MET A 127 2.55 7.96 26.62
CA MET A 127 2.39 6.56 26.27
C MET A 127 3.41 6.06 25.24
N LEU A 128 4.31 6.92 24.76
CA LEU A 128 5.36 6.62 23.77
C LEU A 128 6.76 7.09 24.18
N ASP A 129 6.85 8.09 25.05
CA ASP A 129 8.11 8.80 25.38
C ASP A 129 9.24 7.92 25.92
N ASP A 130 8.91 6.79 26.56
CA ASP A 130 9.89 5.86 27.12
C ASP A 130 10.37 4.80 26.13
N LEU A 131 9.80 4.74 24.92
CA LEU A 131 10.12 3.70 23.92
C LEU A 131 11.44 3.95 23.20
N ASP A 132 11.68 5.20 22.78
CA ASP A 132 12.84 5.61 21.99
C ASP A 132 13.00 7.13 22.06
N PRO A 133 14.23 7.68 22.14
CA PRO A 133 14.45 9.13 22.16
C PRO A 133 14.14 9.83 20.83
N ARG A 134 14.00 9.10 19.73
CA ARG A 134 13.68 9.68 18.41
C ARG A 134 12.22 10.15 18.33
N PRO A 135 11.91 11.10 17.44
CA PRO A 135 10.53 11.43 17.09
C PRO A 135 9.75 10.20 16.58
N VAL A 136 8.58 9.95 17.19
CA VAL A 136 7.62 8.91 16.79
C VAL A 136 6.37 9.58 16.26
N TYR A 137 6.01 9.26 15.01
CA TYR A 137 4.80 9.75 14.34
C TYR A 137 3.92 8.58 13.94
N ILE A 138 2.65 8.59 14.37
CA ILE A 138 1.72 7.49 14.14
C ILE A 138 0.50 8.00 13.40
N ASP A 139 0.35 7.59 12.14
CA ASP A 139 -0.87 7.88 11.38
C ASP A 139 -2.03 6.99 11.87
N SER A 140 -3.19 7.60 12.12
CA SER A 140 -4.42 6.88 12.38
C SER A 140 -4.84 6.04 11.16
N PHE A 141 -5.67 5.02 11.40
CA PHE A 141 -6.15 4.12 10.37
C PHE A 141 -6.97 4.82 9.26
N ASP A 142 -7.72 5.86 9.62
CA ASP A 142 -8.50 6.69 8.69
C ASP A 142 -7.70 7.85 8.07
N LEU A 143 -6.43 8.03 8.44
CA LEU A 143 -5.55 9.12 7.99
C LEU A 143 -6.07 10.52 8.33
N HIS A 144 -6.83 10.67 9.41
CA HIS A 144 -7.38 11.95 9.87
C HIS A 144 -6.79 12.45 11.19
N SER A 145 -5.90 11.67 11.81
CA SER A 145 -5.20 12.05 13.04
C SER A 145 -3.77 11.54 13.01
N GLN A 146 -2.90 12.26 13.71
CA GLN A 146 -1.56 11.77 14.05
C GLN A 146 -1.42 11.75 15.56
N TRP A 147 -0.87 10.64 16.07
CA TRP A 147 -0.46 10.52 17.45
C TRP A 147 1.07 10.57 17.52
N CYS A 148 1.59 11.44 18.38
CA CYS A 148 3.01 11.76 18.45
C CYS A 148 3.57 11.57 19.87
N ASN A 149 4.86 11.24 19.97
CA ASN A 149 5.60 11.39 21.23
C ASN A 149 6.08 12.83 21.42
N SER A 150 6.62 13.15 22.59
CA SER A 150 7.09 14.50 22.94
C SER A 150 8.17 15.00 21.98
N ALA A 151 9.12 14.14 21.57
CA ALA A 151 10.16 14.50 20.62
C ALA A 151 9.60 14.90 19.23
N ALA A 152 8.53 14.26 18.77
CA ALA A 152 7.84 14.64 17.53
C ALA A 152 7.05 15.94 17.68
N LEU A 153 6.39 16.16 18.83
CA LEU A 153 5.69 17.41 19.10
C LEU A 153 6.64 18.61 19.16
N ASP A 154 7.83 18.44 19.74
CA ASP A 154 8.90 19.44 19.76
C ASP A 154 9.42 19.72 18.34
N GLU A 155 9.67 18.67 17.53
CA GLU A 155 10.15 18.80 16.15
C GLU A 155 9.15 19.58 15.27
N MET A 156 7.85 19.37 15.47
CA MET A 156 6.78 20.11 14.77
C MET A 156 6.51 21.50 15.36
N GLN A 157 7.11 21.85 16.51
CA GLN A 157 6.78 23.06 17.26
C GLN A 157 5.29 23.14 17.65
N ALA A 158 4.67 21.98 17.91
CA ALA A 158 3.23 21.85 18.11
C ALA A 158 2.74 22.56 19.39
N HIS A 159 3.60 22.69 20.40
CA HIS A 159 3.24 23.31 21.68
C HIS A 159 2.77 24.76 21.53
N THR A 160 3.28 25.52 20.56
CA THR A 160 2.91 26.93 20.34
C THR A 160 2.09 27.16 19.07
N ALA A 161 1.91 26.13 18.25
CA ALA A 161 1.15 26.25 17.00
C ALA A 161 -0.35 26.51 17.28
N PRO A 162 -1.00 27.42 16.55
CA PRO A 162 -2.45 27.58 16.63
C PRO A 162 -3.14 26.37 16.00
N ASP A 163 -4.39 26.13 16.38
CA ASP A 163 -5.26 25.22 15.64
C ASP A 163 -5.52 25.76 14.23
N LEU A 164 -5.57 24.86 13.25
CA LEU A 164 -5.89 25.20 11.85
C LEU A 164 -7.38 24.98 11.59
N PRO A 165 -8.01 25.71 10.65
CA PRO A 165 -9.38 25.45 10.26
C PRO A 165 -9.59 23.97 9.89
N GLY A 166 -10.49 23.29 10.62
CA GLY A 166 -10.82 21.89 10.39
C GLY A 166 -9.96 20.86 11.15
N GLY A 167 -9.03 21.30 12.01
CA GLY A 167 -8.22 20.42 12.85
C GLY A 167 -7.98 21.00 14.24
N THR A 168 -7.59 20.14 15.17
CA THR A 168 -7.34 20.51 16.57
C THR A 168 -6.07 19.83 17.06
N ILE A 169 -5.19 20.58 17.73
CA ILE A 169 -4.08 20.02 18.49
C ILE A 169 -4.60 19.74 19.91
N HIS A 170 -4.58 18.47 20.31
CA HIS A 170 -4.96 18.10 21.67
C HIS A 170 -3.92 18.62 22.66
N ARG A 171 -4.39 19.29 23.72
CA ARG A 171 -3.55 19.98 24.71
C ARG A 171 -3.90 19.55 26.12
N ASP A 172 -2.88 19.54 26.98
CA ASP A 172 -3.03 19.30 28.41
C ASP A 172 -3.56 20.55 29.15
N GLU A 173 -3.70 20.44 30.47
CA GLU A 173 -4.15 21.53 31.36
C GLU A 173 -3.22 22.76 31.35
N ASN A 174 -1.97 22.60 30.92
CA ASN A 174 -0.98 23.67 30.80
C ASN A 174 -0.95 24.28 29.39
N GLY A 175 -1.83 23.82 28.49
CA GLY A 175 -1.90 24.27 27.10
C GLY A 175 -0.83 23.68 26.20
N LYS A 176 -0.04 22.70 26.64
CA LYS A 176 0.96 22.03 25.81
C LYS A 176 0.33 20.90 25.01
N ALA A 177 0.75 20.75 23.75
CA ALA A 177 0.37 19.60 22.93
C ALA A 177 0.65 18.28 23.68
N SER A 178 -0.35 17.39 23.74
CA SER A 178 -0.37 16.25 24.67
C SER A 178 -0.13 14.89 24.02
N GLY A 179 -0.08 14.82 22.69
CA GLY A 179 -0.02 13.58 21.91
C GLY A 179 -0.87 13.66 20.67
#